data_AF-A0A351UK87-F1
#
_entry.id   AF-A0A351UK87-F1
#
_cell.length_a   1.000
_cell.length_b   1.000
_cell.length_c   1.000
_cell.angle_alpha   90.00
_cell.angle_beta   90.00
_cell.angle_gamma   90.00
#
_symmetry.space_group_name_H-M   'P 1'
#
loop_
_entity.id
_entity.type
_entity.pdbx_description
1 polymer ?
#
loop_
_entity_poly.entity_id
_entity_poly.type
_entity_poly.pdbx_seq_one_letter_code
_entity_poly.pdbx_strand_id
1 'polypeptide(L)'
;MQELSKPLPPEDKLVLLPKNPGTFFVFWQFSAGRSEAFLTASFAPEVELRIAYSDDKSHAAAHKAAWQSGRAYLPVPERGGNCEVALYALRNGVWEKLLESNQAAAPVRAGAEADRAYASMEFHKRVQGGTV
;
A
#
# COMPACT_ATOMS: atom_id res chain seq x y z
N MET A 1 27.09 -22.46 10.17
CA MET A 1 26.29 -21.55 9.33
C MET A 1 25.87 -20.38 10.21
N GLN A 2 26.63 -19.28 10.19
CA GLN A 2 26.24 -18.03 10.87
C GLN A 2 25.43 -17.23 9.87
N GLU A 3 24.09 -17.28 9.98
CA GLU A 3 23.31 -16.17 9.46
C GLU A 3 23.67 -14.98 10.34
N LEU A 4 24.45 -14.06 9.77
CA LEU A 4 24.75 -12.76 10.33
C LEU A 4 23.46 -12.19 10.89
N SER A 5 23.39 -12.07 12.21
CA SER A 5 22.28 -11.48 12.95
C SER A 5 22.04 -10.09 12.37
N LYS A 6 21.08 -9.99 11.44
CA LYS A 6 20.65 -8.71 10.92
C LYS A 6 20.24 -7.90 12.15
N PRO A 7 20.82 -6.72 12.38
CA PRO A 7 20.47 -5.90 13.52
C PRO A 7 18.96 -5.69 13.48
N LEU A 8 18.29 -6.05 14.58
CA LEU A 8 16.87 -5.80 14.70
C LEU A 8 16.64 -4.29 14.61
N PRO A 9 15.60 -3.86 13.89
CA PRO A 9 15.28 -2.44 13.79
C PRO A 9 15.05 -1.86 15.19
N PRO A 10 15.56 -0.64 15.46
CA PRO A 10 15.32 0.01 16.74
C PRO A 10 13.85 0.42 16.90
N GLU A 11 13.13 0.65 15.80
CA GLU A 11 11.80 1.25 15.80
C GLU A 11 10.83 0.50 14.87
N ASP A 12 9.55 0.57 15.21
CA ASP A 12 8.47 0.10 14.35
C ASP A 12 8.23 1.09 13.21
N LYS A 13 7.96 0.59 12.01
CA LYS A 13 7.75 1.40 10.82
C LYS A 13 6.64 0.84 9.95
N LEU A 14 5.83 1.73 9.39
CA LEU A 14 4.87 1.42 8.33
C LEU A 14 5.01 2.45 7.21
N VAL A 15 5.16 1.99 5.98
CA VAL A 15 5.33 2.84 4.80
C VAL A 15 4.35 2.40 3.74
N LEU A 16 3.69 3.39 3.12
CA LEU A 16 2.82 3.23 1.98
C LEU A 16 3.48 3.89 0.77
N LEU A 17 3.71 3.12 -0.29
CA LEU A 17 4.26 3.60 -1.55
C LEU A 17 3.31 3.28 -2.70
N PRO A 18 3.08 4.22 -3.63
CA PRO A 18 2.37 3.91 -4.87
C PRO A 18 3.27 3.02 -5.75
N LYS A 19 2.71 1.92 -6.27
CA LYS A 19 3.38 1.04 -7.23
C LYS A 19 2.55 0.93 -8.51
N ASN A 20 3.10 1.46 -9.60
CA ASN A 20 2.43 1.44 -10.90
C ASN A 20 2.60 0.08 -11.60
N PRO A 21 1.57 -0.40 -12.35
CA PRO A 21 0.21 0.12 -12.41
C PRO A 21 -0.70 -0.46 -11.30
N GLY A 22 -1.52 0.39 -10.67
CA GLY A 22 -2.73 -0.04 -9.95
C GLY A 22 -2.58 -0.80 -8.63
N THR A 23 -1.44 -0.72 -7.95
CA THR A 23 -1.28 -1.33 -6.59
C THR A 23 -0.57 -0.41 -5.62
N PHE A 24 -0.90 -0.51 -4.34
CA PHE A 24 -0.06 0.02 -3.28
C PHE A 24 0.94 -1.04 -2.84
N PHE A 25 2.18 -0.62 -2.62
CA PHE A 25 3.14 -1.39 -1.85
C PHE A 25 3.10 -0.90 -0.40
N VAL A 26 2.83 -1.81 0.52
CA VAL A 26 2.90 -1.56 1.95
C VAL A 26 4.07 -2.33 2.51
N PHE A 27 4.92 -1.66 3.28
CA PHE A 27 6.02 -2.26 4.02
C PHE A 27 5.85 -1.97 5.49
N TRP A 28 6.00 -2.98 6.33
CA TRP A 28 6.09 -2.80 7.76
C TRP A 28 7.28 -3.54 8.34
N GLN A 29 7.75 -2.99 9.43
CA GLN A 29 8.84 -3.54 10.19
C GLN A 29 8.56 -3.32 11.66
N PHE A 30 8.76 -4.37 12.45
CA PHE A 30 8.53 -4.32 13.89
C PHE A 30 9.87 -4.29 14.63
N SER A 31 9.92 -3.50 15.69
CA SER A 31 10.97 -3.52 16.71
C SER A 31 11.09 -4.92 17.33
N ALA A 32 12.21 -5.14 18.03
CA ALA A 32 12.44 -6.40 18.74
C ALA A 32 11.29 -6.73 19.71
N GLY A 33 10.90 -5.76 20.56
CA GLY A 33 9.84 -5.96 21.55
C GLY A 33 8.48 -6.23 20.91
N ARG A 34 8.16 -5.60 19.78
CA ARG A 34 6.89 -5.85 19.10
C ARG A 34 6.88 -7.20 18.39
N SER A 35 8.01 -7.59 17.79
CA SER A 35 8.18 -8.94 17.23
C SER A 35 8.06 -10.00 18.31
N GLU A 36 8.64 -9.77 19.49
CA GLU A 36 8.53 -10.67 20.65
C GLU A 36 7.08 -10.82 21.12
N ALA A 37 6.27 -9.76 21.09
CA ALA A 37 4.85 -9.84 21.42
C ALA A 37 4.07 -10.77 20.47
N PHE A 38 4.39 -10.80 19.17
CA PHE A 38 3.83 -11.78 18.24
C PHE A 38 4.37 -13.20 18.49
N LEU A 39 5.67 -13.34 18.75
CA LEU A 39 6.32 -14.63 18.98
C LEU A 39 5.83 -15.32 20.27
N THR A 40 5.50 -14.54 21.30
CA THR A 40 4.97 -15.01 22.58
C THR A 40 3.45 -15.13 22.61
N ALA A 41 2.80 -14.99 21.44
CA ALA A 41 1.34 -15.05 21.28
C ALA A 41 0.55 -14.02 22.09
N SER A 42 1.18 -12.88 22.45
CA SER A 42 0.44 -11.71 22.97
C SER A 42 -0.46 -11.08 21.90
N PHE A 43 -0.07 -11.24 20.64
CA PHE A 43 -0.89 -10.94 19.46
C PHE A 43 -1.19 -12.20 18.65
N ALA A 44 -2.30 -12.20 17.93
CA ALA A 44 -2.57 -13.19 16.90
C ALA A 44 -1.50 -13.13 15.79
N PRO A 45 -1.24 -14.24 15.06
CA PRO A 45 -0.21 -14.29 14.03
C PRO A 45 -0.56 -13.54 12.73
N GLU A 46 -1.72 -12.88 12.70
CA GLU A 46 -2.21 -12.12 11.55
C GLU A 46 -2.35 -10.64 11.93
N VAL A 47 -1.99 -9.77 11.00
CA VAL A 47 -2.22 -8.33 11.06
C VAL A 47 -3.27 -7.93 10.04
N GLU A 48 -3.97 -6.84 10.31
CA GLU A 48 -4.95 -6.26 9.38
C GLU A 48 -4.49 -4.86 8.96
N LEU A 49 -4.32 -4.68 7.66
CA LEU A 49 -4.02 -3.41 7.01
C LEU A 49 -5.34 -2.75 6.61
N ARG A 50 -5.66 -1.60 7.20
CA ARG A 50 -6.85 -0.81 6.86
C ARG A 50 -6.44 0.40 6.07
N ILE A 51 -6.97 0.54 4.87
CA ILE A 51 -6.79 1.68 3.98
C ILE A 51 -7.90 2.69 4.27
N ALA A 52 -7.53 3.95 4.44
CA ALA A 52 -8.48 5.06 4.54
C ALA A 52 -8.09 6.18 3.56
N TYR A 53 -9.09 6.93 3.09
CA TYR A 53 -8.84 8.14 2.32
C TYR A 53 -8.34 9.25 3.25
N SER A 54 -7.29 9.95 2.83
CA SER A 54 -6.61 10.91 3.71
C SER A 54 -7.41 12.19 3.97
N ASP A 55 -8.35 12.53 3.09
CA ASP A 55 -9.19 13.74 3.16
C ASP A 55 -10.29 13.64 4.22
N ASP A 56 -10.99 12.52 4.28
CA ASP A 56 -12.15 12.34 5.17
C ASP A 56 -12.01 11.18 6.17
N LYS A 57 -10.87 10.46 6.11
CA LYS A 57 -10.57 9.26 6.93
C LYS A 57 -11.60 8.14 6.75
N SER A 58 -12.40 8.18 5.69
CA SER A 58 -13.37 7.14 5.40
C SER A 58 -12.65 5.85 5.02
N HIS A 59 -13.19 4.74 5.50
CA HIS A 59 -12.62 3.42 5.27
C HIS A 59 -12.77 3.02 3.79
N ALA A 60 -11.65 2.64 3.18
CA ALA A 60 -11.62 2.21 1.79
C ALA A 60 -11.56 0.68 1.66
N ALA A 61 -10.68 0.01 2.40
CA ALA A 61 -10.52 -1.45 2.36
C ALA A 61 -9.76 -1.98 3.58
N ALA A 62 -9.92 -3.28 3.86
CA ALA A 62 -9.13 -4.00 4.85
C ALA A 62 -8.48 -5.25 4.23
N HIS A 63 -7.25 -5.55 4.62
CA HIS A 63 -6.50 -6.70 4.11
C HIS A 63 -5.71 -7.39 5.23
N LYS A 64 -5.87 -8.70 5.32
CA LYS A 64 -5.17 -9.53 6.31
C LYS A 64 -3.86 -10.07 5.76
N ALA A 65 -2.82 -10.08 6.57
CA ALA A 65 -1.51 -10.61 6.21
C ALA A 65 -0.80 -11.27 7.40
N ALA A 66 0.09 -12.21 7.13
CA ALA A 66 0.97 -12.74 8.17
C ALA A 66 1.92 -11.64 8.67
N TRP A 67 2.02 -11.46 9.98
CA TRP A 67 2.84 -10.37 10.57
C TRP A 67 4.31 -10.40 10.11
N GLN A 68 4.82 -11.60 9.80
CA GLN A 68 6.20 -11.87 9.40
C GLN A 68 6.50 -11.53 7.94
N SER A 69 5.49 -11.30 7.09
CA SER A 69 5.74 -11.02 5.67
C SER A 69 6.47 -9.70 5.48
N GLY A 70 6.31 -8.75 6.42
CA GLY A 70 6.90 -7.41 6.40
C GLY A 70 6.43 -6.53 5.23
N ARG A 71 5.54 -7.05 4.39
CA ARG A 71 5.04 -6.36 3.19
C ARG A 71 3.75 -6.99 2.67
N ALA A 72 2.99 -6.17 1.95
CA ALA A 72 1.82 -6.58 1.18
C ALA A 72 1.66 -5.71 -0.07
N TYR A 73 0.92 -6.23 -1.03
CA TYR A 73 0.44 -5.48 -2.19
C TYR A 73 -1.05 -5.32 -2.06
N LEU A 74 -1.52 -4.08 -1.95
CA LEU A 74 -2.93 -3.78 -1.79
C LEU A 74 -3.52 -3.25 -3.09
N PRO A 75 -4.74 -3.65 -3.46
CA PRO A 75 -5.43 -3.03 -4.58
C PRO A 75 -5.71 -1.56 -4.27
N VAL A 76 -5.67 -0.73 -5.30
CA VAL A 76 -6.02 0.68 -5.18
C VAL A 76 -7.54 0.82 -5.04
N PRO A 77 -8.04 1.57 -4.05
CA PRO A 77 -9.46 1.87 -3.90
C PRO A 77 -10.05 2.61 -5.11
N GLU A 78 -11.32 2.36 -5.41
CA GLU A 78 -11.98 2.83 -6.65
C GLU A 78 -12.03 4.37 -6.78
N ARG A 79 -12.26 5.08 -5.67
CA ARG A 79 -12.33 6.55 -5.64
C ARG A 79 -10.99 7.23 -5.99
N GLY A 80 -9.87 6.52 -5.95
CA GLY A 80 -8.54 7.12 -6.12
C GLY A 80 -8.19 8.11 -5.00
N GLY A 81 -7.34 9.10 -5.29
CA GLY A 81 -6.95 10.14 -4.33
C GLY A 81 -5.85 9.72 -3.34
N ASN A 82 -5.58 10.57 -2.34
CA ASN A 82 -4.58 10.27 -1.32
C ASN A 82 -5.13 9.27 -0.29
N CYS A 83 -4.35 8.24 0.00
CA CYS A 83 -4.69 7.22 0.98
C CYS A 83 -3.60 7.13 2.04
N GLU A 84 -3.98 6.59 3.19
CA GLU A 84 -3.08 6.14 4.25
C GLU A 84 -3.48 4.73 4.70
N VAL A 85 -2.55 4.02 5.33
CA VAL A 85 -2.78 2.68 5.86
C VAL A 85 -2.45 2.65 7.34
N ALA A 86 -3.35 2.04 8.11
CA ALA A 86 -3.12 1.69 9.50
C ALA A 86 -2.99 0.17 9.63
N LEU A 87 -2.00 -0.28 10.40
CA LEU A 87 -1.78 -1.70 10.71
C LEU A 87 -2.33 -2.01 12.09
N TYR A 88 -3.19 -3.02 12.16
CA TYR A 88 -3.81 -3.52 13.37
C TYR A 88 -3.33 -4.93 13.72
N ALA A 89 -3.29 -5.25 15.01
CA ALA A 89 -3.12 -6.60 15.50
C ALA A 89 -4.27 -6.98 16.44
N LEU A 90 -4.60 -8.27 16.48
CA LEU A 90 -5.64 -8.78 17.36
C LEU A 90 -5.03 -9.20 18.69
N ARG A 91 -5.56 -8.66 19.79
CA ARG A 91 -5.20 -9.02 21.16
C ARG A 91 -6.46 -9.23 21.97
N ASN A 92 -6.61 -10.40 22.60
CA ASN A 92 -7.77 -10.73 23.43
C ASN A 92 -9.13 -10.47 22.74
N GLY A 93 -9.21 -10.74 21.43
CA GLY A 93 -10.43 -10.51 20.64
C GLY A 93 -10.68 -9.06 20.20
N VAL A 94 -9.78 -8.12 20.52
CA VAL A 94 -9.89 -6.71 20.15
C VAL A 94 -8.77 -6.33 19.18
N TRP A 95 -9.14 -5.64 18.10
CA TRP A 95 -8.18 -5.08 17.16
C TRP A 95 -7.60 -3.77 17.68
N GLU A 96 -6.29 -3.71 17.90
CA GLU A 96 -5.57 -2.50 18.29
C GLU A 96 -4.72 -1.96 17.15
N LYS A 97 -4.73 -0.63 16.97
CA LYS A 97 -3.89 0.04 15.96
C LYS A 97 -2.46 0.07 16.48
N LEU A 98 -1.54 -0.52 15.72
CA LEU A 98 -0.12 -0.56 16.07
C LEU A 98 0.69 0.53 15.37
N LEU A 99 0.41 0.75 14.09
CA LEU A 99 1.18 1.65 13.22
C LEU A 99 0.26 2.38 12.25
N GLU A 100 0.74 3.52 11.76
CA GLU A 100 0.11 4.34 10.73
C GLU A 100 1.18 4.76 9.72
N SER A 101 0.83 4.78 8.44
CA SER A 101 1.75 5.08 7.35
C SER A 101 1.82 6.58 7.05
N ASN A 102 2.77 6.96 6.20
CA ASN A 102 2.66 8.19 5.43
C ASN A 102 1.43 8.17 4.51
N GLN A 103 1.05 9.34 4.00
CA GLN A 103 0.06 9.45 2.93
C GLN A 103 0.72 9.17 1.57
N ALA A 104 -0.03 8.57 0.66
CA ALA A 104 0.38 8.33 -0.72
C ALA A 104 -0.79 8.48 -1.69
N ALA A 105 -0.52 9.07 -2.85
CA ALA A 105 -1.50 9.15 -3.93
C ALA A 105 -1.78 7.75 -4.52
N ALA A 106 -3.05 7.43 -4.73
CA ALA A 106 -3.50 6.24 -5.42
C ALA A 106 -2.88 6.16 -6.83
N PRO A 107 -2.13 5.09 -7.16
CA PRO A 107 -1.61 4.93 -8.50
C PRO A 107 -2.74 4.72 -9.50
N VAL A 108 -2.69 5.44 -10.61
CA VAL A 108 -3.65 5.32 -11.71
C VAL A 108 -3.59 3.91 -12.27
N ARG A 109 -4.74 3.23 -12.36
CA ARG A 109 -4.82 1.95 -13.08
C ARG A 109 -4.49 2.21 -14.55
N ALA A 110 -3.47 1.55 -15.08
CA ALA A 110 -3.20 1.60 -16.52
C ALA A 110 -4.44 1.07 -17.26
N GLY A 111 -5.06 1.94 -18.08
CA GLY A 111 -6.28 1.64 -18.83
C GLY A 111 -7.46 2.57 -18.56
N ALA A 112 -7.44 3.44 -17.53
CA ALA A 112 -8.55 4.38 -17.30
C ALA A 112 -8.45 5.68 -18.12
N GLU A 113 -7.25 6.16 -18.45
CA GLU A 113 -7.06 7.37 -19.29
C GLU A 113 -5.94 7.27 -20.34
N ALA A 114 -5.04 6.29 -20.24
CA ALA A 114 -3.89 6.18 -21.15
C ALA A 114 -4.28 5.82 -22.60
N ASP A 115 -5.46 5.24 -22.82
CA ASP A 115 -5.94 4.86 -24.15
C ASP A 115 -6.57 6.03 -24.93
N ARG A 116 -7.08 7.06 -24.24
CA ARG A 116 -7.75 8.20 -24.91
C ARG A 116 -6.81 9.33 -25.29
N ALA A 117 -5.73 9.55 -24.54
CA ALA A 117 -4.83 10.68 -24.76
C ALA A 117 -3.70 10.40 -25.76
N TYR A 118 -3.31 9.13 -25.98
CA TYR A 118 -2.20 8.80 -26.88
C TYR A 118 -2.64 8.36 -28.28
N ALA A 119 -3.90 7.96 -28.47
CA ALA A 119 -4.40 7.49 -29.77
C ALA A 119 -4.92 8.61 -30.70
N SER A 120 -5.07 9.85 -30.22
CA SER A 120 -5.85 10.89 -30.92
C SER A 120 -5.07 12.11 -31.40
N MET A 121 -3.76 12.23 -31.12
CA MET A 121 -2.96 13.41 -31.50
C MET A 121 -1.97 13.18 -32.65
N GLU A 122 -1.62 11.94 -32.99
CA GLU A 122 -0.60 11.64 -34.03
C GLU A 122 -1.19 11.36 -35.43
N PHE A 123 -2.52 11.21 -35.57
CA PHE A 123 -3.14 10.73 -36.83
C PHE A 123 -3.78 11.80 -37.72
N HIS A 124 -3.71 13.10 -37.39
CA HIS A 124 -4.34 14.18 -38.19
C HIS A 124 -3.35 15.20 -38.74
N LYS A 125 -2.16 14.76 -39.15
CA LYS A 125 -1.23 15.64 -39.87
C LYS A 125 -0.68 15.00 -41.14
N ARG A 126 -1.56 14.63 -42.09
CA ARG A 126 -1.13 14.31 -43.46
C ARG A 126 -2.24 14.21 -44.52
N VAL A 127 -3.17 15.17 -44.62
CA VAL A 127 -3.89 15.41 -45.88
C VAL A 127 -4.22 16.90 -46.02
N GLN A 128 -3.28 17.71 -46.49
CA GLN A 128 -3.58 18.94 -47.23
C GLN A 128 -2.30 19.39 -47.95
N GLY A 129 -2.24 19.05 -49.23
CA GLY A 129 -1.14 19.39 -50.12
C GLY A 129 -1.37 18.74 -51.47
N GLY A 130 -2.31 19.28 -52.25
CA GLY A 130 -2.63 18.73 -53.57
C GLY A 130 -3.77 19.46 -54.29
N THR A 131 -3.57 20.73 -54.65
CA THR A 131 -4.17 21.46 -55.80
C THR A 131 -3.51 22.85 -55.78
N VAL A 132 -2.97 23.44 -56.85
CA VAL A 132 -3.25 23.43 -58.30
C VAL A 132 -1.94 23.41 -59.07
#